data_AF-A0A954HRY9-F1
#
_entry.id   AF-A0A954HRY9-F1
#
_cell.length_a   1.000
_cell.length_b   1.000
_cell.length_c   1.000
_cell.angle_alpha   90.00
_cell.angle_beta   90.00
_cell.angle_gamma   90.00
#
_symmetry.space_group_name_H-M   'P 1'
#
loop_
_entity.id
_entity.type
_entity.pdbx_description
1 polymer ?
#
loop_
_entity_poly.entity_id
_entity_poly.type
_entity_poly.pdbx_seq_one_letter_code
_entity_poly.pdbx_strand_id
1 'polypeptide(L)'
;MRTQPSAARQWWHKALGQCCGVSTVFHVIVLLILAMIVLPEPVENTMTIDSGFTPPEDAATATLITAEVELLPQVSDSPAIDRLTLATGISSPIAAPSLNIGSADGDNKGEPSVGFPIGTNAVEKGNFTAWTVPSDPEPWKDYLIVIQIKLPDDVTRYRQEDLSGFLTGDDGYTTPIGEFNGRGFPRKYYGEFDDKARQFVIRIPGAAKKVQDKIEVQSRVLKERQVLFIVF
;
A
#
# COMPACT_ATOMS: atom_id res chain seq x y z
N MET A 1 10.93 36.51 -55.49
CA MET A 1 10.71 37.75 -54.72
C MET A 1 10.42 37.39 -53.27
N ARG A 2 11.35 37.63 -52.34
CA ARG A 2 11.12 37.48 -50.89
C ARG A 2 10.56 38.78 -50.37
N THR A 3 9.36 38.75 -49.79
CA THR A 3 8.72 39.91 -49.16
C THR A 3 9.38 40.18 -47.82
N GLN A 4 9.91 41.39 -47.62
CA GLN A 4 10.42 41.80 -46.31
C GLN A 4 9.24 42.00 -45.33
N PRO A 5 9.33 41.49 -44.10
CA PRO A 5 8.32 41.73 -43.08
C PRO A 5 8.32 43.20 -42.65
N SER A 6 7.14 43.81 -42.58
CA SER A 6 6.95 45.21 -42.20
C SER A 6 7.48 45.49 -40.79
N ALA A 7 8.04 46.70 -40.60
CA ALA A 7 8.62 47.16 -39.33
C ALA A 7 7.67 47.00 -38.12
N ALA A 8 6.35 47.02 -38.36
CA ALA A 8 5.33 46.77 -37.34
C ALA A 8 5.41 45.34 -36.75
N ARG A 9 5.66 44.31 -37.56
CA ARG A 9 5.77 42.93 -37.06
C ARG A 9 7.00 42.73 -36.17
N GLN A 10 8.11 43.39 -36.49
CA GLN A 10 9.34 43.29 -35.68
C GLN A 10 9.20 43.97 -34.32
N TRP A 11 8.41 45.04 -34.23
CA TRP A 11 8.13 45.72 -32.96
C TRP A 11 7.26 44.85 -32.04
N TRP A 12 6.24 44.18 -32.58
CA TRP A 12 5.36 43.28 -31.82
C TRP A 12 6.08 42.09 -31.19
N HIS A 13 7.04 41.47 -31.89
CA HIS A 13 7.80 40.36 -31.31
C HIS A 13 8.77 40.79 -30.19
N LYS A 14 9.28 42.02 -30.23
CA LYS A 14 10.12 42.57 -29.15
C LYS A 14 9.31 42.94 -27.91
N ALA A 15 8.09 43.46 -28.08
CA ALA A 15 7.22 43.83 -26.97
C ALA A 15 6.64 42.60 -26.24
N LEU A 16 6.23 41.54 -26.94
CA LEU A 16 5.69 40.34 -26.29
C LEU A 16 6.74 39.54 -25.51
N GLY A 17 8.02 39.56 -25.94
CA GLY A 17 9.09 38.84 -25.25
C GLY A 17 9.45 39.43 -23.89
N GLN A 18 9.30 40.74 -23.70
CA GLN A 18 9.71 41.43 -22.48
C GLN A 18 8.75 41.23 -21.30
N CYS A 19 7.45 41.09 -21.54
CA CYS A 19 6.46 40.94 -20.46
C CYS A 19 6.51 39.54 -19.81
N CYS A 20 6.78 38.49 -20.58
CA CYS A 20 6.87 37.12 -20.06
C CYS A 20 8.11 36.91 -19.19
N GLY A 21 9.23 37.56 -19.54
CA GLY A 21 10.48 37.46 -18.78
C GLY A 21 10.36 38.04 -17.37
N VAL A 22 9.78 39.24 -17.24
CA VAL A 22 9.66 39.94 -15.95
C VAL A 22 8.75 39.16 -14.99
N SER A 23 7.62 38.64 -15.47
CA SER A 23 6.72 37.82 -14.64
C SER A 23 7.39 36.54 -14.15
N THR A 24 8.18 35.89 -15.01
CA THR A 24 8.89 34.65 -14.65
C THR A 24 9.97 34.92 -13.59
N VAL A 25 10.77 35.98 -13.76
CA VAL A 25 11.80 36.38 -12.79
C VAL A 25 11.16 36.74 -11.45
N PHE A 26 10.03 37.46 -11.46
CA PHE A 26 9.30 37.80 -10.25
C PHE A 26 8.80 36.55 -9.50
N HIS A 27 8.21 35.58 -10.21
CA HIS A 27 7.75 34.34 -9.58
C HIS A 27 8.91 33.51 -8.99
N VAL A 28 10.05 33.44 -9.67
CA VAL A 28 11.25 32.73 -9.16
C VAL A 28 11.74 33.37 -7.85
N ILE A 29 11.75 34.70 -7.76
CA ILE A 29 12.15 35.41 -6.54
C ILE A 29 11.17 35.14 -5.39
N VAL A 30 9.86 35.19 -5.65
CA VAL A 30 8.83 34.89 -4.65
C VAL A 30 8.97 33.47 -4.11
N LEU A 31 9.21 32.49 -4.98
CA LEU A 31 9.42 31.10 -4.58
C LEU A 31 10.69 30.92 -3.72
N LEU A 32 11.77 31.66 -4.04
CA LEU A 32 13.02 31.60 -3.28
C LEU A 32 12.88 32.20 -1.88
N ILE A 33 12.17 33.32 -1.75
CA ILE A 33 11.85 33.93 -0.45
C ILE A 33 10.98 32.98 0.37
N LEU A 34 9.96 32.36 -0.24
CA LEU A 34 9.10 31.40 0.44
C LEU A 34 9.89 30.17 0.90
N ALA A 35 10.83 29.67 0.10
CA ALA A 35 11.70 28.56 0.47
C ALA A 35 12.58 28.89 1.68
N MET A 36 13.10 30.12 1.81
CA MET A 36 13.85 30.52 3.01
C MET A 36 12.97 30.62 4.26
N ILE A 37 11.70 31.01 4.13
CA ILE A 37 10.77 31.10 5.27
C ILE A 37 10.31 29.70 5.70
N VAL A 38 10.12 28.79 4.75
CA VAL A 38 9.56 27.44 4.98
C VAL A 38 10.63 26.41 5.36
N LEU A 39 11.92 26.76 5.35
CA LEU A 39 13.00 25.89 5.85
C LEU A 39 13.42 26.32 7.28
N PRO A 40 12.66 25.97 8.34
CA PRO A 40 13.15 26.09 9.70
C PRO A 40 14.20 25.01 9.98
N GLU A 41 15.36 25.54 10.37
CA GLU A 41 16.51 25.00 11.11
C GLU A 41 17.28 23.76 10.58
N PRO A 42 18.63 23.84 10.56
CA PRO A 42 19.45 22.64 10.48
C PRO A 42 19.22 21.81 11.74
N VAL A 43 18.68 20.61 11.57
CA VAL A 43 18.60 19.61 12.65
C VAL A 43 20.02 19.29 13.10
N GLU A 44 20.47 19.93 14.19
CA GLU A 44 21.60 19.44 14.97
C GLU A 44 21.17 18.10 15.57
N ASN A 45 21.61 17.01 14.95
CA ASN A 45 21.45 15.65 15.46
C ASN A 45 22.25 15.49 16.77
N THR A 46 21.74 16.06 17.86
CA THR A 46 22.23 15.74 19.21
C THR A 46 21.41 14.55 19.72
N MET A 47 21.97 13.37 19.48
CA MET A 47 21.51 12.11 20.05
C MET A 47 21.63 12.19 21.58
N THR A 48 20.57 12.61 22.26
CA THR A 48 20.44 12.48 23.71
C THR A 48 19.95 11.07 24.01
N ILE A 49 20.87 10.21 24.43
CA ILE A 49 20.55 8.91 25.00
C ILE A 49 20.00 9.18 26.41
N ASP A 50 18.68 9.28 26.53
CA ASP A 50 18.01 9.25 27.82
C ASP A 50 18.06 7.81 28.36
N SER A 51 18.91 7.59 29.35
CA SER A 51 19.00 6.35 30.12
C SER A 51 18.51 6.62 31.53
N GLY A 52 17.24 7.06 31.64
CA GLY A 52 16.52 7.16 32.90
C GLY A 52 16.06 5.79 33.42
N PHE A 53 16.99 4.99 33.96
CA PHE A 53 16.63 3.91 34.90
C PHE A 53 16.67 4.52 36.31
N THR A 54 15.51 4.89 36.83
CA THR A 54 15.34 5.27 38.24
C THR A 54 15.05 4.02 39.07
N PRO A 55 15.97 3.55 39.93
CA PRO A 55 15.64 2.57 40.94
C PRO A 55 14.86 3.26 42.07
N PRO A 56 13.76 2.68 42.59
CA PRO A 56 13.18 3.16 43.83
C PRO A 56 14.15 2.85 44.99
N GLU A 57 14.74 3.90 45.54
CA GLU A 57 15.30 3.91 46.89
C GLU A 57 14.15 3.69 47.87
N ASP A 58 14.02 2.48 48.41
CA ASP A 58 13.48 2.23 49.75
C ASP A 58 13.90 0.81 50.17
N ALA A 59 15.16 0.69 50.60
CA ALA A 59 15.66 -0.48 51.30
C ALA A 59 15.51 -0.27 52.81
N ALA A 60 14.43 -0.79 53.40
CA ALA A 60 14.43 -1.19 54.81
C ALA A 60 13.25 -2.12 55.12
N THR A 61 13.42 -3.42 54.94
CA THR A 61 13.28 -4.40 56.04
C THR A 61 13.59 -5.81 55.54
N ALA A 62 14.45 -6.48 56.29
CA ALA A 62 14.86 -7.85 56.08
C ALA A 62 13.69 -8.83 56.25
N THR A 63 13.57 -9.80 55.35
CA THR A 63 13.15 -11.15 55.74
C THR A 63 13.79 -12.15 54.77
N LEU A 64 14.79 -12.88 55.27
CA LEU A 64 15.25 -14.12 54.67
C LEU A 64 14.15 -15.15 54.86
N ILE A 65 13.38 -15.43 53.81
CA ILE A 65 12.51 -16.60 53.78
C ILE A 65 13.20 -17.65 52.92
N THR A 66 13.89 -18.55 53.61
CA THR A 66 14.17 -19.91 53.17
C THR A 66 12.83 -20.60 52.94
N ALA A 67 12.52 -21.00 51.71
CA ALA A 67 11.39 -21.87 51.42
C ALA A 67 11.86 -23.03 50.55
N GLU A 68 11.60 -24.23 51.06
CA GLU A 68 11.96 -25.53 50.53
C GLU A 68 11.53 -25.74 49.09
N VAL A 69 12.39 -26.48 48.37
CA VAL A 69 12.04 -27.19 47.14
C VAL A 69 11.04 -28.29 47.52
N GLU A 70 9.76 -28.05 47.25
CA GLU A 70 8.74 -29.10 47.23
C GLU A 70 8.37 -29.41 45.78
N LEU A 71 8.84 -30.58 45.33
CA LEU A 71 8.51 -31.19 44.06
C LEU A 71 7.01 -31.56 44.06
N LEU A 72 6.20 -30.92 43.21
CA LEU A 72 4.87 -31.44 42.86
C LEU A 72 4.84 -31.85 41.38
N PRO A 73 4.26 -33.03 41.05
CA PRO A 73 4.14 -33.48 39.67
C PRO A 73 2.87 -32.87 39.06
N GLN A 74 3.01 -32.19 37.92
CA GLN A 74 1.88 -31.80 37.09
C GLN A 74 2.00 -32.52 35.75
N VAL A 75 1.23 -33.61 35.67
CA VAL A 75 0.94 -34.39 34.47
C VAL A 75 -0.20 -33.71 33.71
N SER A 76 -0.01 -33.61 32.39
CA SER A 76 -1.00 -33.52 31.31
C SER A 76 -2.08 -32.44 31.35
N ASP A 77 -2.01 -31.49 30.42
CA ASP A 77 -2.72 -31.57 29.13
C ASP A 77 -2.61 -30.21 28.42
N SER A 78 -1.93 -30.18 27.27
CA SER A 78 -2.07 -29.08 26.31
C SER A 78 -2.09 -29.68 24.91
N PRO A 79 -3.16 -29.47 24.13
CA PRO A 79 -3.38 -30.16 22.87
C PRO A 79 -2.40 -29.69 21.79
N ALA A 80 -2.07 -30.65 20.94
CA ALA A 80 -1.24 -30.53 19.76
C ALA A 80 -1.57 -29.29 18.93
N ILE A 81 -0.57 -28.43 18.70
CA ILE A 81 -0.59 -27.55 17.54
C ILE A 81 -0.31 -28.44 16.34
N ASP A 82 -1.40 -28.83 15.68
CA ASP A 82 -1.43 -29.61 14.46
C ASP A 82 -0.87 -28.75 13.31
N ARG A 83 0.46 -28.69 13.19
CA ARG A 83 1.14 -28.17 12.01
C ARG A 83 1.05 -29.21 10.91
N LEU A 84 -0.13 -29.35 10.30
CA LEU A 84 -0.28 -30.13 9.09
C LEU A 84 0.31 -29.37 7.91
N THR A 85 1.58 -29.66 7.66
CA THR A 85 2.27 -29.39 6.41
C THR A 85 1.86 -30.49 5.43
N LEU A 86 0.94 -30.21 4.50
CA LEU A 86 0.83 -30.98 3.26
C LEU A 86 0.01 -30.25 2.19
N ALA A 87 0.69 -29.66 1.22
CA ALA A 87 0.19 -29.63 -0.16
C ALA A 87 1.39 -29.83 -1.09
N THR A 88 1.47 -31.07 -1.55
CA THR A 88 2.44 -31.64 -2.46
C THR A 88 2.36 -30.99 -3.84
N GLY A 89 3.50 -30.47 -4.31
CA GLY A 89 3.99 -30.62 -5.68
C GLY A 89 3.20 -30.01 -6.83
N ILE A 90 3.57 -28.78 -7.23
CA ILE A 90 3.80 -28.43 -8.64
C ILE A 90 4.99 -27.45 -8.71
N SER A 91 6.21 -27.99 -8.83
CA SER A 91 7.36 -27.20 -9.28
C SER A 91 7.26 -27.02 -10.79
N SER A 92 6.54 -26.00 -11.21
CA SER A 92 6.69 -25.42 -12.56
C SER A 92 7.14 -23.98 -12.38
N PRO A 93 8.12 -23.48 -13.16
CA PRO A 93 8.41 -22.05 -13.19
C PRO A 93 7.16 -21.35 -13.74
N ILE A 94 6.38 -20.74 -12.85
CA ILE A 94 5.15 -20.02 -13.21
C ILE A 94 5.57 -18.80 -14.02
N ALA A 95 5.30 -18.85 -15.33
CA ALA A 95 5.22 -17.67 -16.16
C ALA A 95 4.29 -16.67 -15.47
N ALA A 96 4.75 -15.42 -15.29
CA ALA A 96 3.97 -14.38 -14.64
C ALA A 96 2.56 -14.32 -15.27
N PRO A 97 1.47 -14.42 -14.48
CA PRO A 97 0.15 -14.14 -15.00
C PRO A 97 0.14 -12.68 -15.45
N SER A 98 0.10 -12.47 -16.77
CA SER A 98 -0.03 -11.14 -17.34
C SER A 98 -1.50 -10.74 -17.25
N LEU A 99 -1.83 -9.93 -16.24
CA LEU A 99 -2.96 -9.03 -16.40
C LEU A 99 -2.57 -8.11 -17.56
N ASN A 100 -3.33 -8.14 -18.65
CA ASN A 100 -3.11 -7.26 -19.78
C ASN A 100 -3.57 -5.86 -19.37
N ILE A 101 -2.70 -5.12 -18.67
CA ILE A 101 -2.90 -3.72 -18.28
C ILE A 101 -2.74 -2.88 -19.56
N GLY A 102 -3.69 -3.04 -20.48
CA GLY A 102 -3.67 -2.54 -21.84
C GLY A 102 -4.80 -1.53 -22.02
N SER A 103 -4.39 -0.30 -22.35
CA SER A 103 -5.23 0.80 -22.80
C SER A 103 -6.36 0.34 -23.72
N ALA A 104 -7.55 0.90 -23.50
CA ALA A 104 -8.76 0.65 -24.29
C ALA A 104 -8.49 0.70 -25.80
N ASP A 105 -8.59 -0.45 -26.47
CA ASP A 105 -9.17 -0.61 -27.81
C ASP A 105 -9.17 -2.10 -28.23
N GLY A 106 -10.34 -2.59 -28.65
CA GLY A 106 -10.48 -3.65 -29.65
C GLY A 106 -10.38 -5.12 -29.23
N ASP A 107 -11.53 -5.80 -29.29
CA ASP A 107 -11.76 -7.22 -29.59
C ASP A 107 -10.64 -8.24 -29.26
N ASN A 108 -10.78 -8.94 -28.13
CA ASN A 108 -10.14 -10.25 -27.96
C ASN A 108 -11.13 -11.26 -27.39
N LYS A 109 -11.33 -12.35 -28.14
CA LYS A 109 -12.05 -13.55 -27.71
C LYS A 109 -11.27 -14.19 -26.56
N GLY A 110 -11.72 -13.92 -25.34
CA GLY A 110 -10.94 -14.14 -24.13
C GLY A 110 -10.64 -15.60 -23.81
N GLU A 111 -9.35 -15.88 -23.66
CA GLU A 111 -8.86 -16.99 -22.84
C GLU A 111 -9.36 -16.84 -21.39
N PRO A 112 -9.49 -17.94 -20.62
CA PRO A 112 -9.77 -17.85 -19.20
C PRO A 112 -8.62 -17.10 -18.51
N SER A 113 -8.92 -15.95 -17.91
CA SER A 113 -7.96 -15.23 -17.06
C SER A 113 -7.62 -16.14 -15.88
N VAL A 114 -6.39 -16.62 -15.85
CA VAL A 114 -5.82 -17.28 -14.68
C VAL A 114 -5.34 -16.15 -13.79
N GLY A 115 -6.09 -15.83 -12.74
CA GLY A 115 -5.73 -14.78 -11.79
C GLY A 115 -4.36 -15.01 -11.13
N PHE A 116 -3.95 -14.06 -10.29
CA PHE A 116 -2.70 -14.19 -9.55
C PHE A 116 -2.77 -15.40 -8.61
N PRO A 117 -1.72 -16.24 -8.55
CA PRO A 117 -1.63 -17.30 -7.56
C PRO A 117 -1.51 -16.68 -6.17
N ILE A 118 -2.05 -17.36 -5.16
CA ILE A 118 -1.94 -16.96 -3.76
C ILE A 118 -0.46 -16.96 -3.36
N GLY A 119 0.02 -15.84 -2.83
CA GLY A 119 1.40 -15.67 -2.37
C GLY A 119 1.67 -16.34 -1.02
N THR A 120 2.95 -16.48 -0.64
CA THR A 120 3.35 -17.13 0.63
C THR A 120 2.94 -16.33 1.87
N ASN A 121 2.81 -15.01 1.73
CA ASN A 121 2.47 -14.07 2.80
C ASN A 121 0.98 -13.68 2.75
N ALA A 122 0.12 -14.60 2.31
CA ALA A 122 -1.31 -14.36 2.24
C ALA A 122 -1.94 -14.27 3.63
N VAL A 123 -2.71 -13.21 3.86
CA VAL A 123 -3.47 -12.98 5.08
C VAL A 123 -4.95 -13.22 4.78
N GLU A 124 -5.55 -14.17 5.47
CA GLU A 124 -6.98 -14.50 5.34
C GLU A 124 -7.77 -13.99 6.54
N LYS A 125 -8.91 -13.34 6.28
CA LYS A 125 -9.85 -12.90 7.29
C LYS A 125 -11.27 -12.87 6.72
N GLY A 126 -12.18 -13.63 7.33
CA GLY A 126 -13.54 -13.78 6.79
C GLY A 126 -13.48 -14.43 5.40
N ASN A 127 -14.15 -13.84 4.42
CA ASN A 127 -14.05 -14.32 3.04
C ASN A 127 -13.03 -13.56 2.18
N PHE A 128 -12.14 -12.78 2.81
CA PHE A 128 -11.11 -12.02 2.11
C PHE A 128 -9.73 -12.63 2.35
N THR A 129 -8.95 -12.73 1.29
CA THR A 129 -7.55 -13.12 1.35
C THR A 129 -6.73 -12.06 0.62
N ALA A 130 -5.68 -11.52 1.25
CA ALA A 130 -4.85 -10.49 0.66
C ALA A 130 -3.37 -10.89 0.67
N TRP A 131 -2.65 -10.61 -0.42
CA TRP A 131 -1.20 -10.86 -0.53
C TRP A 131 -0.56 -9.89 -1.52
N THR A 132 0.78 -9.92 -1.59
CA THR A 132 1.53 -9.07 -2.52
C THR A 132 2.22 -9.84 -3.62
N VAL A 133 2.44 -9.14 -4.73
CA VAL A 133 3.18 -9.62 -5.89
C VAL A 133 4.24 -8.56 -6.26
N PRO A 134 5.54 -8.83 -6.07
CA PRO A 134 6.11 -10.05 -5.47
C PRO A 134 5.75 -10.18 -3.96
N SER A 135 5.88 -11.41 -3.42
CA SER A 135 5.54 -11.68 -2.00
C SER A 135 6.44 -10.97 -0.99
N ASP A 136 7.64 -10.56 -1.41
CA ASP A 136 8.55 -9.68 -0.66
C ASP A 136 8.91 -8.49 -1.56
N PRO A 137 8.16 -7.37 -1.48
CA PRO A 137 8.43 -6.19 -2.29
C PRO A 137 9.73 -5.52 -1.87
N GLU A 138 10.60 -5.25 -2.85
CA GLU A 138 11.83 -4.51 -2.59
C GLU A 138 11.53 -3.01 -2.38
N PRO A 139 12.29 -2.32 -1.52
CA PRO A 139 12.17 -0.88 -1.36
C PRO A 139 12.30 -0.14 -2.70
N TRP A 140 11.51 0.92 -2.88
CA TRP A 140 11.47 1.75 -4.09
C TRP A 140 11.04 1.04 -5.38
N LYS A 141 10.59 -0.22 -5.30
CA LYS A 141 9.99 -0.92 -6.43
C LYS A 141 8.48 -0.98 -6.26
N ASP A 142 7.79 -0.71 -7.36
CA ASP A 142 6.35 -0.90 -7.42
C ASP A 142 6.00 -2.36 -7.18
N TYR A 143 4.90 -2.57 -6.47
CA TYR A 143 4.35 -3.89 -6.21
C TYR A 143 2.84 -3.88 -6.35
N LEU A 144 2.26 -5.07 -6.39
CA LEU A 144 0.81 -5.25 -6.43
C LEU A 144 0.32 -5.80 -5.10
N ILE A 145 -0.85 -5.32 -4.68
CA ILE A 145 -1.64 -5.94 -3.62
C ILE A 145 -2.85 -6.57 -4.29
N VAL A 146 -3.01 -7.87 -4.07
CA VAL A 146 -4.11 -8.66 -4.60
C VAL A 146 -5.03 -9.05 -3.45
N ILE A 147 -6.31 -8.77 -3.61
CA ILE A 147 -7.37 -9.14 -2.66
C ILE A 147 -8.31 -10.12 -3.36
N GLN A 148 -8.32 -11.37 -2.93
CA GLN A 148 -9.23 -12.39 -3.40
C GLN A 148 -10.47 -12.50 -2.51
N ILE A 149 -11.62 -12.69 -3.14
CA ILE A 149 -12.90 -12.89 -2.46
C ILE A 149 -13.34 -14.35 -2.62
N LYS A 150 -13.49 -15.04 -1.50
CA LYS A 150 -14.09 -16.37 -1.42
C LYS A 150 -15.61 -16.22 -1.41
N LEU A 151 -16.32 -16.88 -2.32
CA LEU A 151 -17.78 -16.83 -2.32
C LEU A 151 -18.34 -18.07 -1.62
N PRO A 152 -19.29 -17.91 -0.69
CA PRO A 152 -20.09 -19.01 -0.19
C PRO A 152 -21.01 -19.55 -1.29
N ASP A 153 -21.51 -20.79 -1.12
CA ASP A 153 -22.26 -21.52 -2.16
C ASP A 153 -23.59 -20.86 -2.56
N ASP A 154 -24.15 -20.00 -1.70
CA ASP A 154 -25.37 -19.23 -1.95
C ASP A 154 -25.14 -18.02 -2.88
N VAL A 155 -23.89 -17.58 -3.04
CA VAL A 155 -23.53 -16.42 -3.85
C VAL A 155 -22.89 -16.85 -5.17
N THR A 156 -23.68 -16.81 -6.23
CA THR A 156 -23.24 -17.20 -7.58
C THR A 156 -22.40 -16.14 -8.30
N ARG A 157 -22.63 -14.85 -8.00
CA ARG A 157 -21.96 -13.74 -8.68
C ARG A 157 -21.53 -12.68 -7.67
N TYR A 158 -20.34 -12.16 -7.88
CA TYR A 158 -19.78 -11.04 -7.13
C TYR A 158 -19.32 -9.99 -8.14
N ARG A 159 -19.64 -8.72 -7.89
CA ARG A 159 -19.26 -7.62 -8.80
C ARG A 159 -18.33 -6.66 -8.08
N GLN A 160 -17.60 -5.87 -8.87
CA GLN A 160 -16.76 -4.80 -8.34
C GLN A 160 -17.58 -3.80 -7.49
N GLU A 161 -18.83 -3.53 -7.86
CA GLU A 161 -19.69 -2.58 -7.12
C GLU A 161 -20.09 -3.08 -5.72
N ASP A 162 -19.89 -4.36 -5.44
CA ASP A 162 -20.19 -4.94 -4.13
C ASP A 162 -19.01 -4.87 -3.17
N LEU A 163 -17.81 -4.56 -3.67
CA LEU A 163 -16.60 -4.34 -2.89
C LEU A 163 -16.44 -2.83 -2.64
N SER A 164 -16.14 -2.45 -1.41
CA SER A 164 -15.72 -1.09 -1.09
C SER A 164 -14.68 -1.11 0.04
N GLY A 165 -13.90 -0.05 0.17
CA GLY A 165 -12.89 0.01 1.20
C GLY A 165 -11.76 0.98 0.93
N PHE A 166 -10.71 0.87 1.74
CA PHE A 166 -9.49 1.66 1.62
C PHE A 166 -8.27 0.82 1.94
N LEU A 167 -7.21 1.10 1.22
CA LEU A 167 -5.87 0.65 1.53
C LEU A 167 -5.07 1.84 2.03
N THR A 168 -4.42 1.70 3.18
CA THR A 168 -3.59 2.74 3.80
C THR A 168 -2.24 2.14 4.17
N GLY A 169 -1.16 2.69 3.60
CA GLY A 169 0.21 2.38 4.02
C GLY A 169 0.66 3.29 5.16
N ASP A 170 1.61 2.84 5.98
CA ASP A 170 2.25 3.67 7.02
C ASP A 170 2.99 4.89 6.46
N ASP A 171 3.32 4.92 5.16
CA ASP A 171 3.87 6.09 4.48
C ASP A 171 2.82 7.19 4.23
N GLY A 172 1.58 6.96 4.64
CA GLY A 172 0.43 7.84 4.44
C GLY A 172 -0.22 7.69 3.07
N TYR A 173 0.27 6.79 2.21
CA TYR A 173 -0.41 6.46 0.96
C TYR A 173 -1.79 5.90 1.26
N THR A 174 -2.81 6.42 0.58
CA THR A 174 -4.18 5.91 0.70
C THR A 174 -4.80 5.77 -0.68
N THR A 175 -5.45 4.64 -0.93
CA THR A 175 -6.19 4.41 -2.17
C THR A 175 -7.50 3.67 -1.92
N PRO A 176 -8.60 4.03 -2.60
CA PRO A 176 -9.87 3.33 -2.46
C PRO A 176 -9.85 1.93 -3.09
N ILE A 177 -10.69 1.05 -2.55
CA ILE A 177 -10.92 -0.31 -3.04
C ILE A 177 -12.35 -0.38 -3.59
N GLY A 178 -12.53 -1.00 -4.76
CA GLY A 178 -13.85 -1.28 -5.34
C GLY A 178 -14.65 -0.04 -5.75
N GLU A 179 -15.95 -0.02 -5.42
CA GLU A 179 -16.83 1.13 -5.68
C GLU A 179 -16.45 2.32 -4.81
N PHE A 180 -16.01 3.40 -5.45
CA PHE A 180 -15.70 4.65 -4.76
C PHE A 180 -16.27 5.85 -5.52
N ASN A 181 -17.27 6.50 -4.91
CA ASN A 181 -18.00 7.63 -5.50
C ASN A 181 -17.40 9.01 -5.13
N GLY A 182 -16.19 9.05 -4.58
CA GLY A 182 -15.58 10.30 -4.08
C GLY A 182 -14.80 11.09 -5.14
N ARG A 183 -14.93 12.43 -5.08
CA ARG A 183 -14.02 13.37 -5.76
C ARG A 183 -12.72 13.43 -4.96
N GLY A 184 -11.56 13.14 -5.58
CA GLY A 184 -10.26 13.40 -4.93
C GLY A 184 -9.13 12.44 -5.28
N PHE A 185 -9.41 11.23 -5.77
CA PHE A 185 -8.36 10.28 -6.16
C PHE A 185 -8.22 10.23 -7.69
N PRO A 186 -7.01 10.43 -8.24
CA PRO A 186 -6.80 10.33 -9.67
C PRO A 186 -6.93 8.87 -10.14
N ARG A 187 -7.53 8.66 -11.33
CA ARG A 187 -7.85 7.34 -11.90
C ARG A 187 -6.68 6.33 -11.93
N LYS A 188 -5.45 6.81 -11.95
CA LYS A 188 -4.23 5.99 -11.95
C LYS A 188 -4.03 5.11 -10.71
N TYR A 189 -4.72 5.38 -9.60
CA TYR A 189 -4.56 4.62 -8.35
C TYR A 189 -5.73 3.67 -8.06
N TYR A 190 -6.71 3.58 -8.95
CA TYR A 190 -7.81 2.65 -8.80
C TYR A 190 -7.31 1.25 -9.15
N GLY A 191 -7.64 0.29 -8.30
CA GLY A 191 -7.41 -1.11 -8.62
C GLY A 191 -8.35 -1.62 -9.72
N GLU A 192 -7.98 -2.77 -10.28
CA GLU A 192 -8.76 -3.48 -11.28
C GLU A 192 -9.40 -4.71 -10.65
N PHE A 193 -10.66 -5.00 -11.02
CA PHE A 193 -11.36 -6.19 -10.56
C PHE A 193 -11.42 -7.24 -11.68
N ASP A 194 -10.88 -8.43 -11.42
CA ASP A 194 -11.04 -9.60 -12.26
C ASP A 194 -12.25 -10.41 -11.77
N ASP A 195 -13.37 -10.31 -12.49
CA ASP A 195 -14.62 -11.05 -12.22
C ASP A 195 -14.42 -12.58 -12.24
N LYS A 196 -13.52 -13.10 -13.08
CA LYS A 196 -13.29 -14.54 -13.24
C LYS A 196 -12.49 -15.10 -12.07
N ALA A 197 -11.40 -14.41 -11.70
CA ALA A 197 -10.55 -14.79 -10.58
C ALA A 197 -11.12 -14.37 -9.21
N ARG A 198 -12.09 -13.45 -9.21
CA ARG A 198 -12.65 -12.79 -8.03
C ARG A 198 -11.55 -12.08 -7.24
N GLN A 199 -10.71 -11.36 -7.96
CA GLN A 199 -9.53 -10.68 -7.43
C GLN A 199 -9.62 -9.18 -7.71
N PHE A 200 -9.31 -8.37 -6.69
CA PHE A 200 -9.08 -6.94 -6.84
C PHE A 200 -7.59 -6.67 -6.75
N VAL A 201 -7.01 -6.04 -7.77
CA VAL A 201 -5.57 -5.85 -7.93
C VAL A 201 -5.25 -4.36 -7.88
N ILE A 202 -4.38 -3.97 -6.96
CA ILE A 202 -4.00 -2.57 -6.73
C ILE A 202 -2.51 -2.43 -6.97
N ARG A 203 -2.11 -1.46 -7.78
CA ARG A 203 -0.70 -1.09 -7.94
C ARG A 203 -0.29 -0.07 -6.89
N ILE A 204 0.74 -0.40 -6.12
CA ILE A 204 1.31 0.46 -5.10
C ILE A 204 2.68 0.95 -5.58
N PRO A 205 2.92 2.28 -5.57
CA PRO A 205 4.25 2.80 -5.87
C PRO A 205 5.24 2.35 -4.80
N GLY A 206 6.48 2.05 -5.20
CA GLY A 206 7.51 1.64 -4.24
C GLY A 206 7.80 2.70 -3.16
N ALA A 207 7.84 2.27 -1.91
CA ALA A 207 8.15 3.13 -0.75
C ALA A 207 9.57 2.87 -0.22
N ALA A 208 10.10 3.84 0.54
CA ALA A 208 11.48 3.84 1.04
C ALA A 208 11.80 2.74 2.06
N LYS A 209 10.80 2.34 2.85
CA LYS A 209 10.93 1.42 3.97
C LYS A 209 9.86 0.36 3.85
N LYS A 210 10.10 -0.85 4.37
CA LYS A 210 9.06 -1.87 4.54
C LYS A 210 7.96 -1.32 5.46
N VAL A 211 6.76 -1.23 4.90
CA VAL A 211 5.58 -0.57 5.46
C VAL A 211 4.59 -1.65 5.89
N GLN A 212 3.85 -1.45 6.98
CA GLN A 212 2.63 -2.21 7.18
C GLN A 212 1.51 -1.58 6.34
N ASP A 213 0.81 -2.40 5.58
CA ASP A 213 -0.35 -1.95 4.82
C ASP A 213 -1.63 -2.39 5.52
N LYS A 214 -2.48 -1.41 5.86
CA LYS A 214 -3.81 -1.63 6.43
C LYS A 214 -4.83 -1.67 5.30
N ILE A 215 -5.55 -2.78 5.19
CA ILE A 215 -6.57 -3.02 4.17
C ILE A 215 -7.93 -3.09 4.88
N GLU A 216 -8.74 -2.05 4.75
CA GLU A 216 -10.14 -2.05 5.16
C GLU A 216 -11.01 -2.43 3.97
N VAL A 217 -11.70 -3.56 4.06
CA VAL A 217 -12.58 -4.06 3.00
C VAL A 217 -13.97 -4.34 3.53
N GLN A 218 -14.95 -4.05 2.69
CA GLN A 218 -16.36 -4.29 2.96
C GLN A 218 -17.00 -4.91 1.74
N SER A 219 -17.84 -5.93 1.97
CA SER A 219 -18.68 -6.51 0.95
C SER A 219 -20.15 -6.26 1.25
N ARG A 220 -20.87 -5.68 0.28
CA ARG A 220 -22.33 -5.53 0.36
C ARG A 220 -23.06 -6.86 0.24
N VAL A 221 -22.58 -7.75 -0.64
CA VAL A 221 -23.21 -9.06 -0.90
C VAL A 221 -22.97 -10.03 0.25
N LEU A 222 -21.73 -10.10 0.76
CA LEU A 222 -21.37 -10.98 1.87
C LEU A 222 -21.76 -10.41 3.24
N LYS A 223 -22.18 -9.14 3.29
CA LYS A 223 -22.59 -8.43 4.51
C LYS A 223 -21.51 -8.47 5.61
N GLU A 224 -20.25 -8.36 5.21
CA GLU A 224 -19.12 -8.35 6.14
C GLU A 224 -18.19 -7.17 5.90
N ARG A 225 -17.47 -6.81 6.95
CA ARG A 225 -16.40 -5.79 6.94
C ARG A 225 -15.20 -6.35 7.67
N GLN A 226 -14.04 -6.31 7.03
CA GLN A 226 -12.80 -6.81 7.58
C GLN A 226 -11.70 -5.75 7.52
N VAL A 227 -10.74 -5.90 8.42
CA VAL A 227 -9.49 -5.14 8.44
C VAL A 227 -8.36 -6.15 8.44
N LEU A 228 -7.55 -6.14 7.39
CA LEU A 228 -6.37 -6.97 7.21
C LEU A 228 -5.12 -6.09 7.33
N PHE A 229 -4.04 -6.70 7.78
CA PHE A 229 -2.74 -6.04 7.84
C PHE A 229 -1.73 -6.92 7.12
N ILE A 230 -1.03 -6.35 6.16
CA ILE A 230 0.10 -7.01 5.49
C ILE A 230 1.38 -6.38 6.01
N VAL A 231 2.35 -7.22 6.36
CA VAL A 231 3.67 -6.80 6.84
C VAL A 231 4.72 -7.40 5.90
N PHE A 232 5.71 -6.59 5.51
CA PHE A 232 6.81 -6.95 4.61
C PHE A 232 8.11 -7.25 5.35
#